data_AF-A0A817JD32-F1
#
_entry.id   AF-A0A817JD32-F1
#
_cell.length_a   1.000
_cell.length_b   1.000
_cell.length_c   1.000
_cell.angle_alpha   90.00
_cell.angle_beta   90.00
_cell.angle_gamma   90.00
#
_symmetry.space_group_name_H-M   'P 1'
#
loop_
_entity.id
_entity.type
_entity.pdbx_description
1 polymer ?
#
loop_
_entity_poly.entity_id
_entity_poly.type
_entity_poly.pdbx_seq_one_letter_code
_entity_poly.pdbx_strand_id
1 'polypeptide(L)'
;MSSCCKAGEYYNQYRCSPSSTSSAILTLNSFAEGGDGGGAGSCFEAFYPDTQRVVALSTGWFNGGSRCGKTIIISGNGKTTTAQVVDECDSVNGCDAEHAGQPPCRYNVVDGSPAVWAAL
;
A
#
# COMPACT_ATOMS: atom_id res chain seq x y z
N MET A 1 1.91 7.32 -13.73
CA MET A 1 2.63 8.56 -13.38
C MET A 1 2.31 8.87 -11.94
N SER A 2 3.24 8.58 -11.02
CA SER A 2 3.16 9.04 -9.63
C SER A 2 3.25 10.57 -9.64
N SER A 3 2.28 11.24 -9.04
CA SER A 3 2.25 12.69 -8.97
C SER A 3 3.12 13.17 -7.81
N CYS A 4 4.29 13.73 -8.09
CA CYS A 4 5.16 14.34 -7.08
C CYS A 4 4.43 15.47 -6.33
N CYS A 5 4.85 15.70 -5.08
CA CYS A 5 4.41 16.84 -4.30
C CYS A 5 4.79 18.16 -4.98
N LYS A 6 3.91 19.16 -4.88
CA LYS A 6 4.13 20.49 -5.45
C LYS A 6 4.38 21.49 -4.34
N ALA A 7 5.32 22.41 -4.58
CA ALA A 7 5.60 23.49 -3.66
C ALA A 7 4.35 24.34 -3.40
N GLY A 8 4.04 24.58 -2.14
CA GLY A 8 2.87 25.37 -1.71
C GLY A 8 1.55 24.60 -1.63
N GLU A 9 1.51 23.32 -2.00
CA GLU A 9 0.35 22.46 -1.80
C GLU A 9 0.36 21.82 -0.40
N TYR A 10 -0.83 21.58 0.16
CA TYR A 10 -1.00 20.84 1.41
C TYR A 10 -1.54 19.45 1.11
N TYR A 11 -0.94 18.44 1.74
CA TYR A 11 -1.35 17.05 1.62
C TYR A 11 -1.85 16.55 2.98
N ASN A 12 -3.01 15.88 2.96
CA ASN A 12 -3.63 15.40 4.19
C ASN A 12 -2.84 14.21 4.77
N GLN A 13 -2.69 14.22 6.08
CA GLN A 13 -2.08 13.13 6.84
C GLN A 13 -3.14 12.38 7.65
N TYR A 14 -3.03 11.06 7.71
CA TYR A 14 -3.98 10.19 8.37
C TYR A 14 -3.26 9.11 9.16
N ARG A 15 -3.54 9.06 10.47
CA ARG A 15 -3.13 7.96 11.35
C ARG A 15 -4.20 6.88 11.50
N CYS A 16 -5.39 7.13 10.96
CA CYS A 16 -6.55 6.25 11.05
C CYS A 16 -7.08 5.91 9.67
N SER A 17 -7.75 4.76 9.59
CA SER A 17 -8.42 4.26 8.41
C SER A 17 -9.87 3.93 8.78
N PRO A 18 -10.80 3.84 7.82
CA PRO A 18 -12.20 3.57 8.10
C PRO A 18 -12.35 2.22 8.80
N SER A 19 -13.28 2.10 9.74
CA SER A 19 -13.53 0.84 10.45
C SER A 19 -14.02 -0.28 9.52
N SER A 20 -14.72 0.09 8.45
CA SER A 20 -15.14 -0.82 7.39
C SER A 20 -14.14 -0.84 6.23
N THR A 21 -13.81 -2.03 5.75
CA THR A 21 -12.99 -2.25 4.54
C THR A 21 -13.82 -2.42 3.27
N SER A 22 -15.14 -2.13 3.30
CA SER A 22 -16.05 -2.28 2.15
C SER A 22 -15.79 -1.30 0.99
N SER A 23 -15.05 -0.21 1.24
CA SER A 23 -14.82 0.88 0.28
C SER A 23 -13.34 1.26 0.19
N ALA A 24 -12.48 0.24 0.09
CA ALA A 24 -11.06 0.43 -0.15
C ALA A 24 -10.78 0.81 -1.62
N ILE A 25 -9.72 1.56 -1.85
CA ILE A 25 -9.16 1.80 -3.18
C ILE A 25 -7.99 0.82 -3.34
N LEU A 26 -8.11 -0.08 -4.33
CA LEU A 26 -6.98 -0.90 -4.74
C LEU A 26 -6.07 -0.07 -5.66
N THR A 27 -4.79 0.03 -5.34
CA THR A 27 -3.76 0.62 -6.20
C THR A 27 -2.76 -0.46 -6.65
N LEU A 28 -1.95 -0.14 -7.66
CA LEU A 28 -0.95 -1.04 -8.23
C LEU A 28 0.44 -0.58 -7.76
N ASN A 29 1.20 -1.50 -7.17
CA ASN A 29 2.57 -1.26 -6.75
C ASN A 29 3.45 -2.50 -7.00
N SER A 30 4.69 -2.29 -7.42
CA SER A 30 5.70 -3.35 -7.45
C SER A 30 6.49 -3.35 -6.15
N PHE A 31 6.52 -4.50 -5.48
CA PHE A 31 7.27 -4.72 -4.23
C PHE A 31 8.65 -5.35 -4.47
N ALA A 32 9.06 -5.48 -5.74
CA ALA A 32 10.34 -6.05 -6.11
C ALA A 32 11.48 -5.07 -5.79
N GLU A 33 12.70 -5.60 -5.65
CA GLU A 33 13.88 -4.77 -5.52
C GLU A 33 14.05 -3.88 -6.76
N GLY A 34 14.16 -2.57 -6.56
CA GLY A 34 14.18 -1.58 -7.66
C GLY A 34 12.82 -1.33 -8.32
N GLY A 35 11.73 -1.86 -7.74
CA GLY A 35 10.35 -1.57 -8.16
C GLY A 35 9.82 -0.24 -7.63
N ASP A 36 8.51 -0.02 -7.82
CA ASP A 36 7.83 1.24 -7.46
C ASP A 36 7.71 1.47 -5.95
N GLY A 37 7.70 0.40 -5.14
CA GLY A 37 7.51 0.45 -3.68
C GLY A 37 8.67 1.07 -2.90
N GLY A 38 9.75 1.44 -3.56
CA GLY A 38 10.93 2.03 -2.94
C GLY A 38 11.69 1.02 -2.10
N GLY A 39 11.53 1.10 -0.78
CA GLY A 39 12.27 0.29 0.20
C GLY A 39 11.76 -1.14 0.35
N ALA A 40 12.45 -1.92 1.19
CA ALA A 40 11.99 -3.26 1.56
C ALA A 40 10.73 -3.17 2.45
N GLY A 41 9.81 -4.12 2.33
CA GLY A 41 8.54 -4.08 3.03
C GLY A 41 8.68 -4.07 4.56
N SER A 42 7.98 -3.15 5.22
CA SER A 42 8.10 -2.84 6.65
C SER A 42 7.80 -4.01 7.60
N CYS A 43 7.08 -5.04 7.16
CA CYS A 43 6.80 -6.20 8.02
C CYS A 43 8.00 -7.11 8.26
N PHE A 44 8.86 -7.27 7.25
CA PHE A 44 9.89 -8.34 7.23
C PHE A 44 11.22 -7.88 6.62
N GLU A 45 11.37 -6.59 6.31
CA GLU A 45 12.56 -6.02 5.65
C GLU A 45 12.93 -6.80 4.38
N ALA A 46 11.92 -7.15 3.57
CA ALA A 46 12.09 -7.98 2.38
C ALA A 46 11.40 -7.40 1.14
N PHE A 47 11.94 -7.72 -0.03
CA PHE A 47 11.31 -7.48 -1.33
C PHE A 47 10.53 -8.70 -1.79
N TYR A 48 9.51 -8.47 -2.61
CA TYR A 48 8.61 -9.52 -3.11
C TYR A 48 8.49 -9.44 -4.63
N PRO A 49 8.65 -10.56 -5.36
CA PRO A 49 8.51 -10.54 -6.80
C PRO A 49 7.05 -10.22 -7.19
N ASP A 50 6.86 -9.57 -8.34
CA ASP A 50 5.54 -9.17 -8.85
C ASP A 50 4.57 -10.33 -9.07
N THR A 51 5.08 -11.56 -9.14
CA THR A 51 4.30 -12.81 -9.22
C THR A 51 3.69 -13.24 -7.90
N GLN A 52 4.13 -12.67 -6.77
CA GLN A 52 3.61 -12.99 -5.44
C GLN A 52 2.45 -12.06 -5.08
N ARG A 53 1.35 -12.62 -4.59
CA ARG A 53 0.18 -11.84 -4.16
C ARG A 53 0.42 -11.23 -2.78
N VAL A 54 1.02 -10.05 -2.77
CA VAL A 54 1.26 -9.24 -1.58
C VAL A 54 0.61 -7.86 -1.67
N VAL A 55 0.38 -7.24 -0.52
CA VAL A 55 -0.19 -5.90 -0.39
C VAL A 55 0.47 -5.07 0.73
N ALA A 56 0.41 -3.75 0.56
CA ALA A 56 0.53 -2.78 1.63
C ALA A 56 -0.85 -2.29 2.09
N LEU A 57 -0.96 -1.86 3.33
CA LEU A 57 -2.20 -1.26 3.88
C LEU A 57 -1.94 0.16 4.35
N SER A 58 -2.89 1.08 4.15
CA SER A 58 -2.84 2.41 4.78
C SER A 58 -2.57 2.33 6.28
N THR A 59 -1.83 3.29 6.84
CA THR A 59 -1.36 3.32 8.24
C THR A 59 -2.39 2.86 9.28
N GLY A 60 -3.63 3.34 9.21
CA GLY A 60 -4.67 2.95 10.16
C GLY A 60 -5.10 1.48 10.06
N TRP A 61 -5.11 0.91 8.85
CA TRP A 61 -5.31 -0.52 8.63
C TRP A 61 -4.03 -1.33 8.84
N PHE A 62 -2.84 -0.77 8.63
CA PHE A 62 -1.60 -1.46 8.98
C PHE A 62 -1.50 -1.65 10.50
N ASN A 63 -1.92 -0.64 11.27
CA ASN A 63 -2.05 -0.66 12.73
C ASN A 63 -0.76 -1.12 13.41
N GLY A 64 0.36 -0.46 13.06
CA GLY A 64 1.69 -0.75 13.62
C GLY A 64 2.13 -2.20 13.38
N GLY A 65 1.81 -2.76 12.21
CA GLY A 65 2.19 -4.12 11.83
C GLY A 65 1.35 -5.24 12.44
N SER A 66 0.24 -4.94 13.13
CA SER A 66 -0.62 -6.00 13.71
C SER A 66 -1.22 -6.94 12.67
N ARG A 67 -1.20 -6.55 11.38
CA ARG A 67 -1.63 -7.34 10.24
C ARG A 67 -0.48 -7.98 9.45
N CYS A 68 0.78 -7.74 9.82
CA CYS A 68 1.93 -8.32 9.13
C CYS A 68 1.84 -9.84 9.01
N GLY A 69 2.09 -10.34 7.80
CA GLY A 69 2.04 -11.76 7.46
C GLY A 69 0.64 -12.36 7.37
N LYS A 70 -0.41 -11.63 7.76
CA LYS A 70 -1.79 -12.10 7.66
C LYS A 70 -2.29 -12.02 6.22
N THR A 71 -3.10 -12.98 5.84
CA THR A 71 -3.78 -13.00 4.54
C THR A 71 -5.10 -12.25 4.65
N ILE A 72 -5.34 -11.34 3.71
CA ILE A 72 -6.63 -10.66 3.52
C ILE A 72 -7.33 -11.18 2.27
N ILE A 73 -8.65 -11.03 2.25
CA ILE A 73 -9.49 -11.30 1.08
C ILE A 73 -9.79 -9.97 0.41
N ILE A 74 -9.57 -9.90 -0.89
CA ILE A 74 -9.83 -8.71 -1.72
C ILE A 74 -10.90 -9.11 -2.72
N SER A 75 -12.01 -8.36 -2.73
CA SER A 75 -13.10 -8.56 -3.67
C SER A 75 -13.31 -7.30 -4.50
N GLY A 76 -13.39 -7.45 -5.82
CA GLY A 76 -13.58 -6.36 -6.77
C GLY A 76 -13.99 -6.91 -8.14
N ASN A 77 -14.81 -6.15 -8.88
CA ASN A 77 -15.26 -6.52 -10.24
C ASN A 77 -15.87 -7.94 -10.36
N GLY A 78 -16.52 -8.44 -9.30
CA GLY A 78 -17.13 -9.78 -9.29
C GLY A 78 -16.16 -10.94 -9.08
N LYS A 79 -14.86 -10.66 -8.86
CA LYS A 79 -13.84 -11.64 -8.52
C LYS A 79 -13.33 -11.43 -7.09
N THR A 80 -12.70 -12.47 -6.57
CA THR A 80 -12.10 -12.47 -5.24
C THR A 80 -10.73 -13.12 -5.31
N THR A 81 -9.76 -12.50 -4.65
CA THR A 81 -8.41 -13.04 -4.47
C THR A 81 -7.98 -12.89 -3.02
N THR A 82 -6.84 -13.51 -2.69
CA THR A 82 -6.18 -13.39 -1.40
C THR A 82 -4.79 -12.81 -1.57
N ALA A 83 -4.35 -12.00 -0.61
CA ALA A 83 -3.00 -11.45 -0.60
C ALA A 83 -2.46 -11.38 0.83
N GLN A 84 -1.15 -11.52 0.97
CA GLN A 84 -0.47 -11.36 2.26
C GLN A 84 -0.12 -9.89 2.49
N VAL A 85 -0.36 -9.39 3.71
CA VAL A 85 0.07 -8.06 4.13
C VAL A 85 1.56 -8.11 4.45
N VAL A 86 2.35 -7.32 3.72
CA VAL A 86 3.81 -7.30 3.86
C VAL A 86 4.37 -5.90 4.11
N ASP A 87 3.53 -4.87 4.00
CA ASP A 87 3.99 -3.50 4.08
C ASP A 87 2.92 -2.50 4.54
N GLU A 88 3.37 -1.27 4.82
CA GLU A 88 2.58 -0.10 5.14
C GLU A 88 2.56 0.85 3.95
N CYS A 89 1.37 1.31 3.55
CA CYS A 89 1.23 2.46 2.69
C CYS A 89 1.14 3.70 3.59
N ASP A 90 2.27 4.38 3.83
CA ASP A 90 2.37 5.44 4.83
C ASP A 90 1.45 6.62 4.48
N SER A 91 0.38 6.79 5.25
CA SER A 91 -0.58 7.89 5.06
C SER A 91 -0.29 9.10 5.93
N VAL A 92 0.85 9.13 6.61
CA VAL A 92 1.30 10.21 7.50
C VAL A 92 2.46 10.98 6.89
N ASN A 93 3.48 10.28 6.39
CA ASN A 93 4.69 10.88 5.87
C ASN A 93 4.71 10.87 4.33
N GLY A 94 5.54 11.74 3.74
CA GLY A 94 5.60 11.98 2.31
C GLY A 94 6.17 13.36 1.99
N CYS A 95 6.35 13.65 0.71
CA CYS A 95 6.94 14.88 0.18
C CYS A 95 8.39 15.14 0.64
N ASP A 96 9.12 14.09 0.98
CA ASP A 96 10.51 14.14 1.42
C ASP A 96 11.39 13.21 0.57
N ALA A 97 12.70 13.17 0.88
CA ALA A 97 13.65 12.36 0.14
C ALA A 97 13.44 10.85 0.31
N GLU A 98 12.96 10.42 1.48
CA GLU A 98 12.68 9.01 1.78
C GLU A 98 11.54 8.49 0.93
N HIS A 99 10.52 9.31 0.70
CA HIS A 99 9.36 9.00 -0.13
C HIS A 99 9.52 9.46 -1.60
N ALA A 100 10.75 9.76 -2.05
CA ALA A 100 11.04 10.25 -3.41
C ALA A 100 10.17 11.45 -3.85
N GLY A 101 9.78 12.30 -2.90
CA GLY A 101 8.91 13.45 -3.13
C GLY A 101 7.46 13.09 -3.46
N GLN A 102 7.03 11.83 -3.25
CA GLN A 102 5.65 11.40 -3.42
C GLN A 102 4.79 11.84 -2.22
N PRO A 103 3.51 12.17 -2.43
CA PRO A 103 2.62 12.56 -1.33
C PRO A 103 2.33 11.37 -0.41
N PRO A 104 1.90 11.63 0.84
CA PRO A 104 1.40 10.59 1.72
C PRO A 104 0.32 9.74 1.05
N CYS A 105 0.31 8.46 1.36
CA CYS A 105 -0.73 7.53 0.93
C CYS A 105 -2.10 7.99 1.43
N ARG A 106 -3.17 7.56 0.73
CA ARG A 106 -4.53 7.81 1.21
C ARG A 106 -4.85 6.88 2.38
N TYR A 107 -5.84 7.25 3.19
CA TYR A 107 -6.23 6.55 4.40
C TYR A 107 -7.03 5.24 4.18
N ASN A 108 -7.45 4.95 2.95
CA ASN A 108 -8.31 3.81 2.60
C ASN A 108 -7.78 2.99 1.42
N VAL A 109 -6.46 2.81 1.34
CA VAL A 109 -5.75 2.12 0.26
C VAL A 109 -5.36 0.70 0.68
N VAL A 110 -5.55 -0.22 -0.26
CA VAL A 110 -4.85 -1.51 -0.32
C VAL A 110 -3.94 -1.40 -1.53
N ASP A 111 -2.63 -1.42 -1.32
CA ASP A 111 -1.69 -1.25 -2.42
C ASP A 111 -1.18 -2.61 -2.87
N GLY A 112 -1.60 -3.06 -4.05
CA GLY A 112 -1.49 -4.44 -4.48
C GLY A 112 -0.43 -4.68 -5.55
N SER A 113 0.28 -5.79 -5.39
CA SER A 113 1.18 -6.34 -6.42
C SER A 113 0.50 -6.62 -7.76
N PRO A 114 1.24 -6.69 -8.88
CA PRO A 114 0.68 -7.08 -10.17
C PRO A 114 -0.07 -8.42 -10.14
N ALA A 115 0.40 -9.40 -9.36
CA ALA A 115 -0.29 -10.67 -9.17
C ALA A 115 -1.65 -10.55 -8.47
N VAL A 116 -1.87 -9.53 -7.61
CA VAL A 116 -3.19 -9.27 -7.02
C VAL A 116 -4.16 -8.79 -8.10
N TRP A 117 -3.73 -7.83 -8.93
CA TRP A 117 -4.53 -7.31 -10.03
C TRP A 117 -4.84 -8.38 -11.09
N ALA A 118 -3.86 -9.21 -11.45
CA ALA A 118 -4.06 -10.29 -12.41
C ALA A 118 -5.08 -11.35 -11.94
N ALA A 119 -5.26 -11.50 -10.62
CA ALA A 119 -6.21 -12.43 -10.03
C ALA A 119 -7.63 -11.84 -9.85
N LEU A 120 -7.78 -10.52 -10.00
CA LEU A 120 -9.07 -9.79 -9.99
C LEU A 120 -9.61 -9.57 -11.40
#